data_AF-A0A943GIL9-F1
#
_entry.id   AF-A0A943GIL9-F1
#
_cell.length_a   1.000
_cell.length_b   1.000
_cell.length_c   1.000
_cell.angle_alpha   90.00
_cell.angle_beta   90.00
_cell.angle_gamma   90.00
#
_symmetry.space_group_name_H-M   'P 1'
#
loop_
_entity.id
_entity.type
_entity.pdbx_description
1 polymer ?
#
loop_
_entity_poly.entity_id
_entity_poly.type
_entity_poly.pdbx_seq_one_letter_code
_entity_poly.pdbx_strand_id
1 'polypeptide(L)' 'MNVLNITILAEVVFSYIPNAREMSIYNILRSINNPILEPIRRLQRRFIGDIIIDFSPIIAILLLNMISGILIY' A
#
# COMPACT_ATOMS: atom_id res chain seq x y z
N MET A 1 -16.63 0.76 -1.68
CA MET A 1 -15.30 0.30 -1.23
C MET A 1 -15.06 -1.08 -1.81
N ASN A 2 -14.03 -1.24 -2.66
CA ASN A 2 -13.69 -2.54 -3.25
C ASN A 2 -12.81 -3.36 -2.29
N VAL A 3 -12.86 -4.69 -2.42
CA VAL A 3 -12.05 -5.62 -1.60
C VAL A 3 -10.57 -5.25 -1.61
N LEU A 4 -10.05 -4.85 -2.78
CA LEU A 4 -8.67 -4.39 -2.93
C LEU A 4 -8.34 -3.15 -2.09
N ASN A 5 -9.25 -2.18 -2.01
CA ASN A 5 -9.03 -0.98 -1.18
C ASN A 5 -8.97 -1.35 0.30
N ILE A 6 -9.77 -2.34 0.71
CA ILE A 6 -9.79 -2.86 2.09
C ILE A 6 -8.47 -3.58 2.40
N THR A 7 -7.95 -4.41 1.50
CA THR A 7 -6.68 -5.12 1.73
C THR A 7 -5.50 -4.16 1.77
N ILE A 8 -5.47 -3.13 0.93
CA ILE A 8 -4.45 -2.08 0.96
C ILE A 8 -4.54 -1.31 2.29
N LEU A 9 -5.74 -0.90 2.70
CA LEU A 9 -5.95 -0.17 3.95
C LEU A 9 -5.58 -1.00 5.19
N ALA A 10 -5.88 -2.30 5.18
CA ALA A 10 -5.43 -3.21 6.23
C ALA A 10 -3.89 -3.28 6.28
N GLU A 11 -3.21 -3.44 5.14
CA GLU A 11 -1.72 -3.46 5.11
C GLU A 11 -1.12 -2.15 5.64
N VAL A 12 -1.74 -0.99 5.36
CA VAL A 12 -1.35 0.30 5.97
C VAL A 12 -1.42 0.21 7.49
N VAL A 13 -2.57 -0.17 8.04
CA VAL A 13 -2.79 -0.22 9.50
C VAL A 13 -1.80 -1.17 10.16
N PHE A 14 -1.59 -2.36 9.58
CA PHE A 14 -0.60 -3.31 10.09
C PHE A 14 0.83 -2.78 9.96
N SER A 15 1.18 -2.00 8.93
CA SER A 15 2.56 -1.50 8.77
C SER A 15 3.00 -0.53 9.88
N TYR A 16 2.05 0.13 10.55
CA TYR A 16 2.29 1.01 11.71
C TYR A 16 2.38 0.26 13.04
N ILE A 17 1.95 -1.00 13.11
CA ILE A 17 2.02 -1.80 14.33
C ILE A 17 3.41 -2.43 14.44
N PRO A 18 4.16 -2.20 15.54
CA PRO A 18 5.43 -2.86 15.76
C PRO A 18 5.26 -4.39 15.73
N ASN A 19 6.17 -5.11 15.07
CA ASN A 19 6.17 -6.57 14.88
C ASN A 19 5.08 -7.14 13.96
N ALA A 20 4.14 -6.32 13.45
CA ALA A 20 3.13 -6.82 12.52
C ALA A 20 3.71 -7.35 11.20
N ARG A 21 4.89 -6.87 10.80
CA ARG A 21 5.62 -7.36 9.62
C ARG A 21 5.99 -8.85 9.71
N GLU A 22 6.05 -9.41 10.92
CA GLU A 22 6.36 -10.81 11.16
C GLU A 22 5.10 -11.69 11.20
N MET A 23 3.92 -11.08 11.28
CA MET A 23 2.66 -11.82 11.34
C MET A 23 2.32 -12.45 9.98
N SER A 24 1.78 -13.68 10.00
CA SER A 24 1.33 -14.37 8.78
C SER A 24 0.27 -13.58 8.01
N ILE A 25 -0.64 -12.90 8.71
CA ILE A 25 -1.69 -12.08 8.11
C ILE A 25 -1.12 -10.92 7.30
N TYR A 26 -0.06 -10.27 7.79
CA TYR A 26 0.59 -9.19 7.05
C TYR A 26 1.26 -9.71 5.78
N ASN A 27 1.91 -10.88 5.84
CA ASN A 27 2.52 -11.49 4.67
C ASN A 27 1.48 -11.87 3.59
N ILE A 28 0.28 -12.30 4.02
CA ILE A 28 -0.85 -12.55 3.10
C ILE A 28 -1.36 -11.24 2.48
N LEU A 29 -1.57 -10.20 3.28
CA LEU A 29 -1.99 -8.89 2.76
C LEU A 29 -0.97 -8.34 1.76
N ARG A 30 0.31 -8.40 2.12
CA ARG A 30 1.40 -7.95 1.27
C ARG A 30 1.49 -8.74 -0.02
N SER A 31 1.27 -10.05 -0.01
CA SER A 31 1.30 -10.86 -1.25
C SER A 31 0.17 -10.50 -2.20
N ILE A 32 -1.04 -10.24 -1.66
CA ILE A 32 -2.20 -9.80 -2.43
C ILE A 32 -1.97 -8.42 -3.05
N ASN A 33 -1.44 -7.49 -2.26
CA ASN A 33 -1.29 -6.10 -2.68
C ASN A 33 0.01 -5.82 -3.46
N ASN A 34 0.99 -6.73 -3.42
CA ASN A 34 2.31 -6.52 -4.03
C ASN A 34 2.27 -6.12 -5.51
N PRO A 35 1.43 -6.70 -6.37
CA PRO A 35 1.36 -6.32 -7.79
C PRO A 35 1.08 -4.83 -8.01
N ILE A 36 0.38 -4.19 -7.06
CA ILE A 36 -0.01 -2.77 -7.13
C ILE A 36 0.95 -1.90 -6.32
N LEU A 37 1.34 -2.35 -5.13
CA LEU A 37 2.20 -1.58 -4.24
C LEU A 37 3.68 -1.62 -4.66
N GLU A 38 4.17 -2.68 -5.31
CA GLU A 38 5.59 -2.78 -5.68
C GLU A 38 6.06 -1.73 -6.70
N PRO A 39 5.30 -1.40 -7.77
CA PRO A 39 5.61 -0.25 -8.61
C PRO A 39 5.69 1.07 -7.83
N ILE A 40 4.78 1.28 -6.88
CA ILE A 40 4.73 2.48 -6.04
C ILE A 40 5.92 2.51 -5.08
N ARG A 41 6.27 1.38 -4.46
CA ARG A 41 7.47 1.20 -3.62
C ARG A 41 8.74 1.50 -4.40
N ARG A 42 8.84 1.02 -5.65
CA ARG A 42 9.98 1.33 -6.53
C ARG A 42 10.06 2.82 -6.83
N LEU A 43 8.92 3.47 -7.07
CA LEU A 43 8.85 4.90 -7.30
C LEU A 43 9.27 5.69 -6.05
N GLN A 44 8.74 5.32 -4.88
CA GLN A 44 9.10 5.90 -3.59
C GLN A 44 10.61 5.79 -3.34
N ARG A 45 11.18 4.59 -3.50
CA ARG A 45 12.62 4.36 -3.33
C ARG A 45 13.46 5.24 -4.26
N ARG A 46 12.99 5.46 -5.49
CA ARG A 46 13.68 6.30 -6.47
C ARG A 46 13.68 7.79 -6.09
N PHE A 47 12.61 8.30 -5.48
CA PHE A 47 12.48 9.73 -5.15
C PHE A 47 12.85 10.09 -3.71
N ILE A 48 12.58 9.19 -2.76
CA ILE A 48 12.67 9.42 -1.30
C ILE A 48 13.74 8.51 -0.67
N GLY A 49 14.22 7.48 -1.37
CA GLY A 49 15.19 6.51 -0.86
C GLY A 49 14.55 5.35 -0.08
N ASP A 50 15.40 4.47 0.46
CA ASP A 50 15.00 3.34 1.30
C ASP A 50 14.74 3.82 2.74
N ILE A 51 13.51 4.30 2.96
CA ILE A 51 13.02 4.66 4.28
C ILE A 51 12.37 3.46 4.98
N ILE A 52 12.58 3.37 6.29
CA ILE A 52 12.07 2.26 7.13
C ILE A 52 10.53 2.24 7.15
N ILE A 53 9.91 3.41 7.02
CA ILE A 53 8.47 3.60 6.96
C ILE A 53 8.02 3.49 5.50
N ASP A 54 7.16 2.51 5.22
CA ASP A 54 6.59 2.31 3.90
C ASP A 54 5.38 3.24 3.72
N PHE A 55 5.55 4.37 3.02
CA PHE A 55 4.45 5.29 2.68
C PHE A 55 3.69 4.87 1.41
N SER A 56 4.19 3.86 0.69
CA SER A 56 3.59 3.34 -0.54
C SER A 56 2.11 2.99 -0.39
N PRO A 57 1.64 2.40 0.74
CA PRO A 57 0.23 2.10 0.94
C PRO A 57 -0.67 3.36 1.01
N ILE A 58 -0.19 4.46 1.60
CA ILE A 58 -0.92 5.75 1.61
C ILE A 58 -0.93 6.36 0.20
N ILE A 59 0.22 6.35 -0.47
CA ILE A 59 0.35 6.84 -1.86
C ILE A 59 -0.59 6.05 -2.78
N ALA A 60 -0.71 4.74 -2.59
CA ALA A 60 -1.62 3.89 -3.35
C ALA A 60 -3.09 4.30 -3.18
N ILE A 61 -3.55 4.55 -1.95
CA ILE A 61 -4.92 5.01 -1.68
C ILE A 61 -5.18 6.37 -2.33
N LEU A 62 -4.22 7.31 -2.23
CA LEU A 62 -4.34 8.63 -2.85
C LEU A 62 -4.45 8.51 -4.38
N LEU A 63 -3.56 7.73 -5.00
CA LEU A 63 -3.56 7.50 -6.45
C LEU A 63 -4.84 6.80 -6.92
N LEU A 64 -5.30 5.77 -6.20
CA LEU A 64 -6.54 5.06 -6.54
C LEU A 64 -7.77 5.97 -6.45
N ASN A 65 -7.84 6.85 -5.45
CA ASN A 65 -8.92 7.82 -5.33
C ASN A 65 -8.86 8.90 -6.43
N MET A 66 -7.66 9.40 -6.76
CA MET A 66 -7.48 10.35 -7.87
C MET A 66 -7.89 9.75 -9.20
N ILE A 67 -7.44 8.52 -9.50
CA ILE A 67 -7.78 7.80 -10.73
C ILE A 67 -9.29 7.53 -10.79
N SER A 68 -9.90 7.10 -9.68
CA SER A 68 -11.35 6.86 -9.62
C SER A 68 -12.15 8.15 -9.83
N GLY A 69 -11.71 9.28 -9.27
CA GLY A 69 -12.36 10.58 -9.49
C GLY A 69 -12.25 11.06 -10.95
N ILE A 70 -11.14 10.78 -11.62
CA ILE A 70 -10.95 11.10 -13.04
C ILE A 70 -11.78 10.19 -13.94
N LEU A 71 -11.91 8.89 -13.62
CA LEU A 71 -12.70 7.92 -14.40
C LEU A 71 -14.22 8.07 -14.26
N ILE A 72 -14.69 8.79 -13.24
CA ILE A 72 -16.11 9.06 -13.01
C ILE A 72 -16.58 10.32 -13.76
N TYR A 73 -15.66 11.04 -14.42
CA TYR A 73 -15.93 12.19 -15.28
C TYR A 73 -15.64 11.86 -16.74
#